data_AF-A0A7G8PA26-F1
#
_entry.id   AF-A0A7G8PA26-F1
#
_cell.length_a   1.000
_cell.length_b   1.000
_cell.length_c   1.000
_cell.angle_alpha   90.00
_cell.angle_beta   90.00
_cell.angle_gamma   90.00
#
_symmetry.space_group_name_H-M   'P 1'
#
loop_
_entity.id
_entity.type
_entity.pdbx_description
1 polymer ?
#
loop_
_entity_poly.entity_id
_entity_poly.type
_entity_poly.pdbx_seq_one_letter_code
_entity_poly.pdbx_strand_id
1 'polypeptide(L)'
;MPDQLNVDPIDIRMSSDHMDMHHTDLQAAHSAANADIEASQSGWVGTSAAALQAKFTEWQAATAQLCGDVAAHGAAFRKAADGYTTVDAESAGKLDNQL
;
A
#
# COMPACT_ATOMS: atom_id res chain seq x y z
N MET A 1 -10.67 31.43 -7.98
CA MET A 1 -11.05 30.22 -8.73
C MET A 1 -10.17 29.11 -8.18
N PRO A 2 -10.70 28.01 -7.62
CA PRO A 2 -9.86 26.84 -7.37
C PRO A 2 -9.26 26.38 -8.70
N ASP A 3 -7.98 26.01 -8.71
CA ASP A 3 -7.33 25.47 -9.90
C ASP A 3 -8.10 24.24 -10.39
N GLN A 4 -8.30 24.16 -11.70
CA GLN A 4 -9.00 23.04 -12.31
C GLN A 4 -8.11 21.80 -12.24
N LEU A 5 -8.50 20.85 -11.39
CA LEU A 5 -7.87 19.55 -11.27
C LEU A 5 -8.10 18.78 -12.57
N ASN A 6 -7.06 18.67 -13.40
CA ASN A 6 -7.05 17.77 -14.55
C ASN A 6 -6.56 16.40 -14.09
N VAL A 7 -7.50 15.50 -13.80
CA VAL A 7 -7.22 14.18 -13.26
C VAL A 7 -7.74 13.12 -14.21
N ASP A 8 -6.87 12.20 -14.60
CA ASP A 8 -7.24 11.00 -15.35
C ASP A 8 -7.55 9.84 -14.37
N PRO A 9 -8.80 9.36 -14.28
CA PRO A 9 -9.16 8.23 -13.43
C PRO A 9 -8.42 6.93 -13.78
N ILE A 10 -7.97 6.76 -15.03
CA ILE A 10 -7.20 5.58 -15.46
C ILE A 10 -5.82 5.59 -14.82
N ASP A 11 -5.12 6.72 -14.84
CA ASP A 11 -3.80 6.86 -14.19
C ASP A 11 -3.88 6.61 -12.68
N ILE A 12 -4.99 7.02 -12.05
CA ILE A 12 -5.24 6.72 -10.63
C ILE A 12 -5.44 5.22 -10.41
N ARG A 13 -6.20 4.53 -11.28
CA ARG A 13 -6.35 3.06 -11.18
C ARG A 13 -5.01 2.35 -11.37
N MET A 14 -4.22 2.76 -12.35
CA MET A 14 -2.86 2.24 -12.54
C MET A 14 -1.99 2.45 -11.30
N SER A 15 -2.11 3.59 -10.63
CA SER A 15 -1.41 3.84 -9.37
C SER A 15 -1.84 2.87 -8.26
N SER A 16 -3.12 2.48 -8.20
CA SER A 16 -3.56 1.40 -7.30
C SER A 16 -2.94 0.06 -7.66
N ASP A 17 -2.89 -0.30 -8.94
CA ASP A 17 -2.32 -1.57 -9.38
C ASP A 17 -0.83 -1.65 -9.05
N HIS A 18 -0.12 -0.53 -9.16
CA HIS A 18 1.26 -0.40 -8.71
C HIS A 18 1.40 -0.59 -7.20
N MET A 19 0.45 -0.09 -6.39
CA MET A 19 0.47 -0.34 -4.94
C MET A 19 0.28 -1.82 -4.62
N ASP A 20 -0.59 -2.54 -5.34
CA ASP A 20 -0.79 -3.98 -5.15
C ASP A 20 0.48 -4.79 -5.52
N MET A 21 1.19 -4.37 -6.58
CA MET A 21 2.50 -4.92 -6.96
C MET A 21 3.53 -4.68 -5.84
N HIS A 22 3.71 -3.43 -5.39
CA HIS A 22 4.66 -3.10 -4.34
C HIS A 22 4.34 -3.78 -3.01
N HIS A 23 3.06 -3.94 -2.68
CA HIS A 23 2.63 -4.70 -1.51
C HIS A 23 3.11 -6.16 -1.59
N THR A 24 2.92 -6.79 -2.74
CA THR A 24 3.34 -8.18 -2.98
C THR A 24 4.85 -8.34 -2.88
N ASP A 25 5.61 -7.44 -3.51
CA ASP A 25 7.08 -7.46 -3.48
C ASP A 25 7.61 -7.24 -2.06
N LEU A 26 7.06 -6.26 -1.34
CA LEU A 26 7.43 -5.96 0.04
C LEU A 26 7.16 -7.16 0.96
N GLN A 27 5.97 -7.74 0.87
CA GLN A 27 5.59 -8.90 1.66
C GLN A 27 6.50 -10.10 1.38
N ALA A 28 6.82 -10.37 0.11
CA ALA A 28 7.69 -11.48 -0.28
C ALA A 28 9.13 -11.28 0.25
N ALA A 29 9.71 -10.10 0.05
CA ALA A 29 11.07 -9.81 0.50
C ALA A 29 11.21 -9.89 2.02
N HIS A 30 10.25 -9.32 2.76
CA HIS A 30 10.29 -9.35 4.22
C HIS A 30 9.99 -10.74 4.79
N SER A 31 9.11 -11.53 4.16
CA SER A 31 8.87 -12.91 4.59
C SER A 31 10.12 -13.78 4.40
N ALA A 32 10.85 -13.58 3.29
CA ALA A 32 12.12 -14.27 3.06
C ALA A 32 13.17 -13.89 4.12
N ALA A 33 13.35 -12.59 4.38
CA ALA A 33 14.26 -12.13 5.43
C ALA A 33 13.87 -12.66 6.82
N ASN A 34 12.56 -12.73 7.11
CA ASN A 34 12.05 -13.29 8.35
C ASN A 34 12.43 -14.77 8.52
N ALA A 35 12.28 -15.56 7.46
CA ALA A 35 12.65 -16.97 7.44
C ALA A 35 14.16 -17.18 7.63
N ASP A 36 14.99 -16.35 6.99
CA ASP A 36 16.46 -16.41 7.13
C ASP A 36 16.90 -16.10 8.57
N ILE A 37 16.26 -15.13 9.22
CA ILE A 37 16.51 -14.79 10.62
C ILE A 37 16.09 -15.95 11.54
N GLU A 38 14.89 -16.51 11.34
CA GLU A 38 14.39 -17.66 12.11
C GLU A 38 15.32 -18.87 12.01
N ALA A 39 15.78 -19.20 10.79
CA ALA A 39 16.73 -20.29 10.58
C ALA A 39 18.06 -20.08 11.34
N SER A 40 18.46 -18.83 11.52
CA SER A 40 19.71 -18.46 12.20
C SER A 40 19.60 -18.40 13.72
N GLN A 41 18.39 -18.43 14.29
CA GLN A 41 18.16 -18.26 15.75
C GLN A 41 18.90 -19.30 16.60
N SER A 42 19.04 -20.53 16.09
CA SER A 42 19.74 -21.62 16.80
C SER A 42 21.21 -21.32 17.10
N GLY A 43 21.82 -20.38 16.35
CA GLY A 43 23.20 -19.94 16.55
C GLY A 43 23.36 -18.77 17.53
N TRP A 44 22.26 -18.18 18.02
CA TRP A 44 22.31 -17.03 18.92
C TRP A 44 22.46 -17.47 20.38
N VAL A 45 23.40 -16.88 21.12
CA VAL A 45 23.70 -17.28 22.50
C VAL A 45 23.81 -16.06 23.42
N GLY A 46 23.28 -16.18 24.63
CA GLY A 46 23.44 -15.17 25.69
C GLY A 46 22.58 -13.92 25.49
N THR A 47 22.97 -12.81 26.13
CA THR A 47 22.20 -11.56 26.16
C THR A 47 21.97 -10.96 24.77
N SER A 48 22.91 -11.14 23.85
CA SER A 48 22.75 -10.69 22.46
C SER A 48 21.62 -11.44 21.73
N ALA A 49 21.39 -12.72 22.05
CA ALA A 49 20.28 -13.48 21.48
C ALA A 49 18.93 -12.87 21.84
N ALA A 50 18.74 -12.52 23.12
CA ALA A 50 17.52 -11.87 23.58
C ALA A 50 17.29 -10.51 22.92
N ALA A 51 18.36 -9.72 22.74
CA ALA A 51 18.30 -8.44 22.05
C ALA A 51 17.96 -8.59 20.56
N LEU A 52 18.55 -9.57 19.87
CA LEU A 52 18.25 -9.87 18.47
C LEU A 52 16.81 -10.37 18.30
N GLN A 53 16.31 -11.20 19.22
CA GLN A 53 14.92 -11.64 19.22
C GLN A 53 13.95 -10.46 19.39
N ALA A 54 14.25 -9.52 20.29
CA ALA A 54 13.44 -8.32 20.48
C ALA A 54 13.41 -7.46 19.21
N LYS A 55 14.57 -7.25 18.57
CA LYS A 55 14.66 -6.51 17.31
C LYS A 55 13.93 -7.20 16.18
N PHE A 56 13.98 -8.53 16.14
CA PHE A 56 13.25 -9.31 15.16
C PHE A 56 11.73 -9.14 15.29
N THR A 57 11.20 -9.14 16.51
CA THR A 57 9.78 -8.83 16.76
C THR A 57 9.43 -7.39 16.34
N GLU A 58 10.28 -6.41 16.63
CA GLU A 58 10.08 -5.03 16.16
C GLU A 58 10.02 -4.95 14.62
N TRP A 59 10.91 -5.66 13.92
CA TRP A 59 10.93 -5.68 12.45
C TRP A 59 9.70 -6.36 11.85
N GLN A 60 9.19 -7.44 12.47
CA GLN A 60 7.93 -8.06 12.04
C GLN A 60 6.76 -7.09 12.17
N ALA A 61 6.68 -6.36 13.29
CA ALA A 61 5.65 -5.35 13.49
C ALA A 61 5.75 -4.20 12.47
N ALA A 62 6.96 -3.71 12.21
CA ALA A 62 7.21 -2.68 11.20
C ALA A 62 6.81 -3.14 9.78
N THR A 63 7.12 -4.40 9.44
CA THR A 63 6.72 -5.02 8.16
C THR A 63 5.20 -5.03 8.03
N ALA A 64 4.48 -5.49 9.07
CA ALA A 64 3.03 -5.53 9.06
C ALA A 64 2.41 -4.14 8.88
N GLN A 65 2.98 -3.13 9.55
CA GLN A 65 2.54 -1.74 9.39
C GLN A 65 2.75 -1.25 7.96
N LEU A 66 3.96 -1.44 7.39
CA LEU A 66 4.27 -0.99 6.03
C LEU A 66 3.38 -1.67 4.98
N CYS A 67 3.14 -2.98 5.09
CA CYS A 67 2.20 -3.68 4.23
C CYS A 67 0.78 -3.09 4.36
N GLY A 68 0.32 -2.84 5.58
CA GLY A 68 -0.96 -2.19 5.84
C GLY A 68 -1.07 -0.81 5.18
N ASP A 69 -0.02 0.01 5.29
CA ASP A 69 0.02 1.35 4.72
C ASP A 69 -0.02 1.32 3.18
N VAL A 70 0.73 0.42 2.52
CA VAL A 70 0.70 0.27 1.05
C VAL A 70 -0.68 -0.19 0.59
N ALA A 71 -1.29 -1.16 1.27
CA ALA A 71 -2.64 -1.62 0.96
C ALA A 71 -3.68 -0.50 1.13
N ALA A 72 -3.55 0.32 2.18
CA ALA A 72 -4.40 1.48 2.42
C ALA A 72 -4.28 2.53 1.31
N HIS A 73 -3.06 2.81 0.83
CA HIS A 73 -2.85 3.71 -0.32
C HIS A 73 -3.50 3.16 -1.60
N GLY A 74 -3.37 1.86 -1.89
CA GLY A 74 -4.04 1.23 -3.03
C GLY A 74 -5.57 1.39 -2.94
N ALA A 75 -6.17 1.14 -1.77
CA ALA A 75 -7.59 1.37 -1.56
C ALA A 75 -8.00 2.85 -1.72
N ALA A 76 -7.17 3.78 -1.26
CA ALA A 76 -7.41 5.21 -1.42
C ALA A 76 -7.38 5.65 -2.89
N PHE A 77 -6.44 5.12 -3.69
CA PHE A 77 -6.41 5.38 -5.14
C PHE A 77 -7.67 4.85 -5.83
N ARG A 78 -8.09 3.61 -5.54
CA ARG A 78 -9.36 3.06 -6.10
C ARG A 78 -10.55 3.95 -5.78
N LYS A 79 -10.69 4.33 -4.51
CA LYS A 79 -11.75 5.22 -4.05
C LYS A 79 -11.72 6.58 -4.75
N ALA A 80 -10.53 7.14 -4.96
CA ALA A 80 -10.37 8.41 -5.68
C ALA A 80 -10.79 8.28 -7.15
N ALA A 81 -10.35 7.22 -7.85
CA ALA A 81 -10.74 6.98 -9.24
C ALA A 81 -12.26 6.86 -9.39
N ASP A 82 -12.91 6.07 -8.52
CA ASP A 82 -14.37 5.91 -8.52
C ASP A 82 -15.09 7.25 -8.27
N GLY A 83 -14.54 8.07 -7.36
CA GLY A 83 -15.04 9.42 -7.09
C GLY A 83 -14.99 10.34 -8.31
N TYR A 84 -13.85 10.39 -9.01
CA TYR A 84 -13.72 11.20 -10.23
C TYR A 84 -14.64 10.72 -11.35
N THR A 85 -14.73 9.40 -11.59
CA THR A 85 -15.65 8.85 -12.61
C THR A 85 -17.11 9.18 -12.31
N THR A 86 -17.52 9.14 -11.04
CA THR A 86 -18.89 9.47 -10.62
C THR A 86 -19.20 10.95 -10.88
N VAL A 87 -18.31 11.85 -10.46
CA VAL A 87 -18.51 13.30 -10.64
C VAL A 87 -18.56 13.70 -12.11
N ASP A 88 -17.72 13.08 -12.95
CA ASP A 88 -17.71 13.31 -14.39
C ASP A 88 -19.04 12.88 -15.03
N ALA A 89 -19.51 11.67 -14.74
CA ALA A 89 -20.79 11.15 -15.22
C ALA A 89 -22.00 12.01 -14.78
N GLU A 90 -22.03 12.43 -13.51
CA GLU A 90 -23.08 13.33 -13.00
C GLU A 90 -23.07 14.70 -13.69
N SER A 91 -21.87 15.22 -14.00
CA SER A 91 -21.71 16.51 -14.66
C SER A 91 -22.13 16.44 -16.12
N ALA A 92 -21.76 15.37 -16.84
CA ALA A 92 -22.21 15.10 -18.20
C ALA A 92 -23.74 14.99 -18.27
N GLY A 93 -24.36 14.21 -17.37
CA GLY A 93 -25.82 14.07 -17.33
C GLY A 93 -26.56 15.39 -17.03
N LYS A 94 -25.96 16.31 -16.27
CA LYS A 94 -26.53 17.66 -16.05
C LYS A 94 -26.49 18.51 -17.32
N LEU A 95 -25.42 18.41 -18.11
CA LEU A 95 -25.28 19.13 -19.38
C LEU A 95 -26.27 18.60 -20.42
N ASP A 96 -26.42 17.28 -20.53
CA ASP A 96 -27.38 16.65 -21.45
C ASP A 96 -28.83 17.05 -21.15
N ASN A 97 -29.18 17.26 -19.87
CA ASN A 97 -30.51 17.70 -19.45
C ASN A 97 -30.77 19.21 -19.64
N GLN A 98 -29.78 19.98 -20.11
CA GLN A 98 -29.89 21.42 -20.38
C GLN A 98 -29.97 21.76 -21.87
N LEU A 99 -29.89 20.76 -22.76
CA LEU A 99 -30.03 20.87 -24.21
C LEU A 99 -31.40 20.36 -24.68
#